data_AF-A0A257X8H4-F1
#
_entry.id   AF-A0A257X8H4-F1
#
_cell.length_a   1.000
_cell.length_b   1.000
_cell.length_c   1.000
_cell.angle_alpha   90.00
_cell.angle_beta   90.00
_cell.angle_gamma   90.00
#
_symmetry.space_group_name_H-M   'P 1'
#
loop_
_entity.id
_entity.type
_entity.pdbx_description
1 polymer ?
#
loop_
_entity_poly.entity_id
_entity_poly.type
_entity_poly.pdbx_seq_one_letter_code
_entity_poly.pdbx_strand_id
1 'polypeptide(L)'
;MKLFVVLLSILCGGLRAADVASLQKLGAKVTETAGVITQVQVKCDAFTAADFRTLGSFTTIKNLTISGKTITDDTLALLTGLVELDHG
;
A
#
# COMPACT_ATOMS: atom_id res chain seq x y z
N MET A 1 -29.63 10.11 -25.65
CA MET A 1 -28.46 10.47 -24.82
C MET A 1 -28.28 9.42 -23.73
N LYS A 2 -27.53 8.34 -24.02
CA LYS A 2 -27.11 7.31 -23.05
C LYS A 2 -25.63 7.06 -23.34
N LEU A 3 -24.80 8.07 -23.08
CA LEU A 3 -23.38 8.06 -23.41
C LEU A 3 -22.63 8.93 -22.39
N PHE A 4 -22.72 8.57 -21.10
CA PHE A 4 -22.06 9.32 -20.02
C PHE A 4 -21.48 8.42 -18.90
N VAL A 5 -21.27 7.12 -19.17
CA VAL A 5 -20.80 6.15 -18.14
C VAL A 5 -19.53 5.38 -18.57
N VAL A 6 -18.80 5.83 -19.60
CA VAL A 6 -17.61 5.08 -20.10
C VAL A 6 -16.32 5.91 -20.08
N LEU A 7 -16.34 7.12 -19.52
CA LEU A 7 -15.15 7.99 -19.45
C LEU A 7 -14.47 8.03 -18.07
N LEU A 8 -15.03 7.39 -17.04
CA LEU A 8 -14.45 7.36 -15.69
C LEU A 8 -13.72 6.05 -15.33
N SER A 9 -13.63 5.10 -16.26
CA SER A 9 -12.98 3.80 -16.02
C SER A 9 -11.53 3.73 -16.53
N ILE A 10 -11.10 4.70 -17.34
CA ILE A 10 -9.75 4.66 -17.97
C ILE A 10 -8.70 5.40 -17.11
N LEU A 11 -9.10 6.23 -16.15
CA LEU A 11 -8.15 6.94 -15.26
C LEU A 11 -7.62 6.06 -14.10
N CYS A 12 -8.27 4.94 -13.78
CA CYS A 12 -7.88 4.10 -12.63
C CYS A 12 -6.60 3.29 -12.86
N GLY A 13 -6.22 2.99 -14.11
CA GLY A 13 -5.04 2.16 -14.39
C GLY A 13 -3.70 2.84 -14.13
N GLY A 14 -3.61 4.16 -14.36
CA GLY A 14 -2.36 4.92 -14.20
C GLY A 14 -1.95 5.17 -12.75
N LEU A 15 -2.93 5.39 -11.86
CA LEU A 15 -2.69 5.59 -10.43
C LEU A 15 -2.11 4.30 -9.79
N ARG A 16 -2.68 3.15 -10.16
CA ARG A 16 -2.34 1.83 -9.60
C ARG A 16 -0.90 1.39 -9.89
N ALA A 17 -0.42 1.62 -11.12
CA ALA A 17 0.97 1.33 -11.46
C ALA A 17 1.96 2.22 -10.68
N ALA A 18 1.60 3.48 -10.43
CA ALA A 18 2.41 4.40 -9.63
C ALA A 18 2.41 4.01 -8.14
N ASP A 19 1.29 3.53 -7.62
CA ASP A 19 1.11 3.02 -6.26
C ASP A 19 2.03 1.81 -5.99
N VAL A 20 1.99 0.81 -6.87
CA VAL A 20 2.86 -0.38 -6.80
C VAL A 20 4.33 0.01 -6.92
N ALA A 21 4.68 0.87 -7.89
CA ALA A 21 6.05 1.34 -8.06
C ALA A 21 6.58 2.09 -6.84
N SER A 22 5.72 2.83 -6.13
CA SER A 22 6.09 3.55 -4.90
C SER A 22 6.46 2.58 -3.78
N LEU A 23 5.68 1.53 -3.57
CA LEU A 23 5.99 0.47 -2.60
C LEU A 23 7.25 -0.32 -3.01
N GLN A 24 7.41 -0.64 -4.29
CA GLN A 24 8.59 -1.34 -4.79
C GLN A 24 9.88 -0.53 -4.62
N LYS A 25 9.83 0.80 -4.75
CA LYS A 25 10.96 1.70 -4.45
C LYS A 25 11.38 1.65 -2.99
N LEU A 26 10.45 1.35 -2.08
CA LEU A 26 10.72 1.10 -0.67
C LEU A 26 11.28 -0.32 -0.41
N GLY A 27 11.52 -1.11 -1.46
CA GLY A 27 11.98 -2.49 -1.37
C GLY A 27 10.88 -3.49 -1.02
N ALA A 28 9.61 -3.10 -1.17
CA ALA A 28 8.48 -3.98 -0.88
C ALA A 28 8.24 -5.00 -1.99
N LYS A 29 7.92 -6.22 -1.60
CA LYS A 29 7.25 -7.21 -2.46
C LYS A 29 5.75 -7.00 -2.33
N VAL A 30 5.06 -6.87 -3.46
CA VAL A 30 3.64 -6.51 -3.54
C VAL A 30 2.89 -7.60 -4.29
N THR A 31 1.76 -8.04 -3.73
CA THR A 31 0.79 -8.89 -4.43
C THR A 31 -0.46 -8.06 -4.72
N GLU A 32 -0.92 -8.14 -5.95
CA GLU A 32 -2.17 -7.53 -6.39
C GLU A 32 -3.25 -8.58 -6.64
N THR A 33 -4.50 -8.27 -6.28
CA THR A 33 -5.69 -9.06 -6.64
C THR A 33 -6.66 -8.16 -7.38
N ALA A 34 -7.00 -8.51 -8.63
CA ALA A 34 -7.82 -7.68 -9.50
C ALA A 34 -7.30 -6.22 -9.63
N GLY A 35 -5.97 -6.05 -9.63
CA GLY A 35 -5.32 -4.74 -9.69
C GLY A 35 -5.39 -3.92 -8.41
N VAL A 36 -5.70 -4.53 -7.26
CA VAL A 36 -5.66 -3.89 -5.94
C VAL A 36 -4.53 -4.50 -5.12
N ILE A 37 -3.72 -3.66 -4.48
CA ILE A 37 -2.66 -4.11 -3.58
C ILE A 37 -3.30 -4.72 -2.33
N THR A 38 -3.15 -6.03 -2.15
CA THR A 38 -3.76 -6.77 -1.03
C THR A 38 -2.73 -7.35 -0.07
N GLN A 39 -1.49 -7.55 -0.51
CA GLN A 39 -0.41 -8.03 0.36
C GLN A 39 0.89 -7.29 0.10
N VAL A 40 1.59 -6.96 1.19
CA VAL A 40 2.89 -6.29 1.16
C VAL A 40 3.85 -6.97 2.12
N GLN A 41 5.08 -7.22 1.66
CA GLN A 41 6.18 -7.70 2.50
C GLN A 41 7.38 -6.78 2.32
N VAL A 42 7.90 -6.19 3.40
CA VAL A 42 9.00 -5.21 3.30
C VAL A 42 9.92 -5.21 4.52
N LYS A 43 11.22 -4.97 4.28
CA LYS A 43 12.21 -4.77 5.34
C LYS A 43 12.39 -3.28 5.58
N CYS A 44 12.08 -2.84 6.80
CA CYS A 44 12.01 -1.44 7.18
C CYS A 44 13.34 -0.89 7.72
N ASP A 45 14.47 -1.59 7.61
CA ASP A 45 15.75 -1.19 8.22
C ASP A 45 16.21 0.26 7.91
N ALA A 46 15.79 0.80 6.77
CA ALA A 46 16.10 2.16 6.32
C ALA A 46 14.85 3.07 6.21
N PHE A 47 13.69 2.63 6.70
CA PHE A 47 12.45 3.42 6.65
C PHE A 47 12.56 4.65 7.55
N THR A 48 12.15 5.78 6.99
CA THR A 48 11.81 7.00 7.70
C THR A 48 10.34 7.01 8.10
N ALA A 49 9.93 7.96 8.96
CA ALA A 49 8.51 8.17 9.27
C ALA A 49 7.66 8.47 8.02
N ALA A 50 8.23 9.10 6.98
CA ALA A 50 7.53 9.34 5.72
C ALA A 50 7.26 8.04 4.95
N ASP A 51 8.18 7.09 5.00
CA ASP A 51 8.02 5.78 4.37
C ASP A 51 6.94 4.95 5.08
N PHE A 52 6.91 4.98 6.42
CA PHE A 52 5.82 4.38 7.20
C PHE A 52 4.46 5.03 6.92
N ARG A 53 4.39 6.36 6.79
CA ARG A 53 3.15 7.05 6.38
C ARG A 53 2.71 6.66 4.97
N THR A 54 3.66 6.51 4.06
CA THR A 54 3.39 6.05 2.69
C THR A 54 2.80 4.64 2.75
N LEU A 55 3.45 3.71 3.44
CA LEU A 55 2.93 2.35 3.66
C LEU A 55 1.55 2.35 4.32
N GLY A 56 1.34 3.17 5.35
CA GLY A 56 0.07 3.28 6.07
C GLY A 56 -1.09 3.87 5.26
N SER A 57 -0.82 4.47 4.09
CA SER A 57 -1.84 5.05 3.21
C SER A 57 -2.57 4.01 2.34
N PHE A 58 -2.05 2.78 2.26
CA PHE A 58 -2.63 1.70 1.45
C PHE A 58 -3.73 0.95 2.19
N THR A 59 -4.92 1.55 2.24
CA THR A 59 -6.07 1.05 3.03
C THR A 59 -6.57 -0.34 2.63
N THR A 60 -6.20 -0.83 1.45
CA THR A 60 -6.64 -2.12 0.87
C THR A 60 -5.73 -3.30 1.23
N ILE A 61 -4.62 -3.05 1.94
CA ILE A 61 -3.72 -4.13 2.38
C ILE A 61 -4.44 -4.97 3.42
N LYS A 62 -4.53 -6.27 3.14
CA LYS A 62 -5.09 -7.28 4.02
C LYS A 62 -4.03 -8.05 4.76
N ASN A 63 -2.87 -8.24 4.14
CA ASN A 63 -1.75 -8.97 4.73
C ASN A 63 -0.47 -8.13 4.64
N LEU A 64 0.03 -7.69 5.79
CA LEU A 64 1.27 -6.94 5.91
C LEU A 64 2.30 -7.76 6.69
N THR A 65 3.45 -8.02 6.07
CA THR A 65 4.64 -8.52 6.76
C THR A 65 5.72 -7.43 6.77
N ILE A 66 6.05 -6.92 7.96
CA ILE A 66 7.16 -6.00 8.16
C ILE A 66 8.23 -6.62 9.06
N SER A 67 9.48 -6.31 8.79
CA SER A 67 10.62 -6.67 9.64
C SER A 67 11.66 -5.56 9.61
N GLY A 68 12.46 -5.40 10.66
CA GLY A 68 13.57 -4.45 10.66
C GLY A 68 13.73 -3.69 11.97
N LYS A 69 14.82 -2.93 12.06
CA LYS A 69 15.26 -2.27 13.30
C LYS A 69 14.53 -0.97 13.65
N THR A 70 13.84 -0.37 12.69
CA THR A 70 13.14 0.92 12.84
C THR A 70 11.71 0.76 13.33
N ILE A 71 11.23 -0.48 13.51
CA ILE A 71 9.88 -0.76 13.99
C ILE A 71 9.82 -0.48 15.49
N THR A 72 9.14 0.59 15.83
CA THR A 72 8.81 1.04 17.20
C THR A 72 7.31 1.35 17.29
N ASP A 73 6.78 1.53 18.50
CA ASP A 73 5.39 1.91 18.72
C ASP A 73 5.00 3.19 17.95
N ASP A 74 5.89 4.19 17.89
CA ASP A 74 5.67 5.42 17.13
C ASP A 74 5.51 5.15 15.63
N THR A 75 6.33 4.26 15.07
CA THR A 75 6.23 3.92 13.64
C THR A 75 5.02 3.05 13.34
N LEU A 76 4.62 2.17 14.27
CA LEU A 76 3.40 1.37 14.14
C LEU A 76 2.14 2.24 14.18
N ALA A 77 2.15 3.32 14.97
CA ALA A 77 1.06 4.30 14.98
C ALA A 77 0.86 5.02 13.64
N LEU A 78 1.86 5.01 12.76
CA LEU A 78 1.74 5.56 11.39
C LEU A 78 1.06 4.59 10.41
N LEU A 79 0.84 3.34 10.82
CA LEU A 79 0.20 2.29 10.01
C LEU A 79 -1.30 2.15 10.29
N THR A 80 -1.91 3.03 11.09
CA THR A 80 -3.33 2.95 11.47
C THR A 80 -4.30 3.15 10.31
N GLY A 81 -3.83 3.62 9.15
CA GLY A 81 -4.63 3.71 7.93
C GLY A 81 -4.89 2.37 7.24
N LEU A 82 -4.19 1.30 7.66
CA LEU A 82 -4.36 -0.06 7.13
C LEU A 82 -5.61 -0.73 7.71
N VAL A 83 -6.78 -0.20 7.38
CA VAL A 83 -8.07 -0.57 7.98
C VAL A 83 -8.59 -1.94 7.56
N GLU A 84 -8.07 -2.52 6.47
CA GLU A 84 -8.46 -3.85 5.98
C GLU A 84 -7.51 -4.97 6.43
N LEU A 85 -6.55 -4.70 7.34
CA LEU A 85 -5.66 -5.76 7.85
C LEU A 85 -6.47 -6.89 8.47
N ASP A 86 -6.19 -8.10 7.99
CA ASP A 86 -6.81 -9.32 8.47
C ASP A 86 -5.88 -10.01 9.48
N HIS A 87 -6.48 -10.53 10.55
CA HIS A 87 -5.81 -11.34 11.54
C HIS A 87 -5.98 -12.80 11.13
N GLY A 88 -5.23 -13.22 10.11
CA GLY A 88 -5.21 -14.61 9.66
C GLY A 88 -4.87 -15.59 10.78
#